data_AF-A0A9D4ZHK6-F1
#
_entry.id   AF-A0A9D4ZHK6-F1
#
_cell.length_a   1.000
_cell.length_b   1.000
_cell.length_c   1.000
_cell.angle_alpha   90.00
_cell.angle_beta   90.00
_cell.angle_gamma   90.00
#
_symmetry.space_group_name_H-M   'P 1'
#
loop_
_entity.id
_entity.type
_entity.pdbx_description
1 polymer ?
#
loop_
_entity_poly.entity_id
_entity_poly.type
_entity_poly.pdbx_seq_one_letter_code
_entity_poly.pdbx_strand_id
1 'polypeptide(L)'
;MSADDYGIEKKLVILVPRKVGFRQFATASCEQGGHNCSFSGFAVEVFQTCITRLSREQRVRFKFRAYGDGTTDPSYDGMVEALKAKVVEGIVGDLTITAQRMEDIDFTHPYIQSTLVALVPYQYAPRSQNLWIFLQPFSRKLWISVVLSFVVTGIVIFILEHTNEHFHKEGLGWRTQLANVFW
;
A
#
# COMPACT_ATOMS: atom_id res chain seq x y z
N MET A 1 -28.70 30.90 -35.24
CA MET A 1 -30.17 30.81 -35.35
C MET A 1 -30.57 29.58 -34.54
N SER A 2 -31.13 29.65 -33.33
CA SER A 2 -31.95 30.69 -32.70
C SER A 2 -31.24 31.43 -31.56
N ALA A 3 -31.65 32.68 -31.38
CA ALA A 3 -31.20 33.62 -30.36
C ALA A 3 -32.37 33.89 -29.39
N ASP A 4 -32.97 32.83 -28.85
CA ASP A 4 -34.17 32.91 -28.01
C ASP A 4 -34.03 32.01 -26.75
N ASP A 5 -33.17 32.40 -25.80
CA ASP A 5 -33.32 32.00 -24.39
C ASP A 5 -32.60 32.99 -23.46
N TYR A 6 -33.09 34.23 -23.43
CA TYR A 6 -32.74 35.21 -22.41
C TYR A 6 -33.74 35.10 -21.26
N GLY A 7 -33.31 34.61 -20.09
CA GLY A 7 -33.99 35.00 -18.84
C GLY A 7 -34.01 34.04 -17.66
N ILE A 8 -33.53 32.80 -17.76
CA ILE A 8 -33.35 31.96 -16.57
C ILE A 8 -31.89 32.02 -16.17
N GLU A 9 -31.58 32.60 -15.00
CA GLU A 9 -30.27 32.43 -14.37
C GLU A 9 -29.99 30.93 -14.23
N LYS A 10 -29.24 30.34 -15.18
CA LYS A 10 -28.96 28.91 -15.20
C LYS A 10 -28.02 28.58 -14.05
N LYS A 11 -28.58 28.11 -12.95
CA LYS A 11 -27.82 27.67 -11.77
C LYS A 11 -27.28 26.26 -12.03
N LEU A 12 -25.97 26.15 -12.19
CA LEU A 12 -25.30 24.87 -12.42
C LEU A 12 -25.50 23.96 -11.20
N VAL A 13 -26.07 22.78 -11.40
CA VAL A 13 -26.23 21.75 -10.38
C VAL A 13 -25.06 20.78 -10.50
N ILE A 14 -24.29 20.69 -9.43
CA ILE A 14 -23.06 19.91 -9.39
C ILE A 14 -23.23 18.79 -8.39
N LEU A 15 -23.05 17.56 -8.85
CA LEU A 15 -23.14 16.39 -7.98
C LEU A 15 -21.86 16.21 -7.17
N VAL A 16 -22.03 15.89 -5.88
CA VAL A 16 -20.94 15.50 -4.98
C VAL A 16 -21.30 14.15 -4.36
N PRO A 17 -20.39 13.15 -4.40
CA PRO A 17 -20.67 11.83 -3.85
C PRO A 17 -20.81 11.89 -2.32
N ARG A 18 -21.87 11.26 -1.81
CA ARG A 18 -22.10 11.02 -0.39
C ARG A 18 -21.65 9.59 -0.09
N LYS A 19 -20.43 9.45 0.40
CA LYS A 19 -19.75 8.16 0.54
C LYS A 19 -19.39 7.81 1.98
N VAL A 20 -19.17 6.53 2.23
CA VAL A 20 -18.77 6.02 3.54
C VAL A 20 -17.24 5.96 3.63
N GLY A 21 -16.59 5.44 2.59
CA GLY A 21 -15.12 5.37 2.49
C GLY A 21 -14.47 6.65 1.95
N PHE A 22 -13.17 6.83 2.20
CA PHE A 22 -12.30 7.83 1.55
C PHE A 22 -12.82 9.30 1.51
N ARG A 23 -13.51 9.74 2.56
CA ARG A 23 -14.21 11.05 2.64
C ARG A 23 -13.31 12.28 2.42
N GLN A 24 -11.99 12.12 2.52
CA GLN A 24 -11.01 13.21 2.39
C GLN A 24 -11.01 13.86 1.00
N PHE A 25 -11.33 13.09 -0.06
CA PHE A 25 -11.31 13.61 -1.42
C PHE A 25 -12.56 14.39 -1.80
N ALA A 26 -13.74 13.87 -1.46
CA ALA A 26 -15.03 14.54 -1.64
C ALA A 26 -16.08 13.81 -0.82
N THR A 27 -16.79 14.54 0.02
CA THR A 27 -17.89 13.99 0.81
C THR A 27 -18.99 15.03 0.94
N ALA A 28 -20.22 14.58 0.78
CA ALA A 28 -21.38 15.30 1.24
C ALA A 28 -21.82 14.73 2.61
N SER A 29 -22.11 15.60 3.57
CA SER A 29 -22.66 15.22 4.88
C SER A 29 -23.99 15.92 5.04
N CYS A 30 -25.09 15.17 4.95
CA CYS A 30 -26.44 15.70 5.11
C CYS A 30 -26.96 15.41 6.52
N GLU A 31 -27.55 16.42 7.16
CA GLU A 31 -28.25 16.28 8.44
C GLU A 31 -29.49 15.39 8.32
N GLN A 32 -29.98 14.90 9.47
CA GLN A 32 -31.19 14.07 9.53
C GLN A 32 -32.38 14.87 8.96
N GLY A 33 -32.87 14.46 7.79
CA GLY A 33 -33.91 15.16 7.04
C GLY A 33 -33.49 15.62 5.64
N GLY A 34 -32.20 15.56 5.28
CA GLY A 34 -31.75 15.78 3.89
C GLY A 34 -31.89 17.21 3.35
N HIS A 35 -32.36 18.16 4.17
CA HIS A 35 -32.57 19.55 3.77
C HIS A 35 -31.28 20.38 3.79
N ASN A 36 -30.33 20.04 4.65
CA ASN A 36 -29.06 20.75 4.79
C ASN A 36 -27.89 19.76 4.61
N CYS A 37 -27.13 19.94 3.52
CA CYS A 37 -25.95 19.15 3.22
C CYS A 37 -24.73 20.06 3.24
N SER A 38 -23.73 19.71 4.06
CA SER A 38 -22.40 20.29 3.96
C SER A 38 -21.55 19.49 2.97
N PHE A 39 -20.71 20.18 2.22
CA PHE A 39 -19.83 19.59 1.21
C PHE A 39 -18.40 19.90 1.60
N SER A 40 -17.55 18.88 1.64
CA SER A 40 -16.15 19.01 2.06
C SER A 40 -15.28 18.00 1.31
N GLY A 41 -13.97 18.25 1.30
CA GLY A 41 -12.97 17.38 0.69
C GLY A 41 -12.13 18.12 -0.34
N PHE A 42 -10.97 17.55 -0.63
CA PHE A 42 -9.96 18.15 -1.51
C PHE A 42 -10.52 18.61 -2.86
N ALA A 43 -11.28 17.75 -3.55
CA ALA A 43 -11.84 18.07 -4.86
C ALA A 43 -12.89 19.19 -4.79
N VAL A 44 -13.68 19.24 -3.70
CA VAL A 44 -14.68 20.28 -3.47
C VAL A 44 -14.01 21.64 -3.25
N GLU A 45 -12.95 21.66 -2.44
CA GLU A 45 -12.18 22.89 -2.16
C GLU A 45 -11.45 23.43 -3.40
N VAL A 46 -10.82 22.53 -4.18
CA VAL A 46 -10.19 22.89 -5.47
C VAL A 46 -11.24 23.47 -6.41
N PHE A 47 -12.37 22.79 -6.58
CA PHE A 47 -13.45 23.26 -7.44
C PHE A 47 -13.99 24.63 -7.00
N GLN A 48 -14.27 24.80 -5.71
CA GLN A 48 -14.77 26.05 -5.16
C GLN A 48 -13.77 27.19 -5.33
N THR A 49 -12.47 26.91 -5.18
CA THR A 49 -11.41 27.89 -5.42
C THR A 49 -11.36 28.30 -6.89
N CYS A 50 -11.43 27.33 -7.81
CA CYS A 50 -11.47 27.59 -9.26
C CYS A 50 -12.69 28.42 -9.67
N ILE A 51 -13.90 28.02 -9.24
CA ILE A 51 -15.12 28.78 -9.56
C ILE A 51 -15.13 30.15 -8.88
N THR A 52 -14.59 30.31 -7.67
CA THR A 52 -14.51 31.63 -7.04
C THR A 52 -13.63 32.59 -7.85
N ARG A 53 -12.55 32.07 -8.45
CA ARG A 53 -11.70 32.85 -9.38
C ARG A 53 -12.44 33.18 -10.67
N LEU A 54 -13.10 32.20 -11.30
CA LEU A 54 -13.85 32.36 -12.54
C LEU A 54 -15.12 33.21 -12.39
N SER A 55 -15.82 33.11 -11.26
CA SER A 55 -17.06 33.85 -11.00
C SER A 55 -16.83 35.35 -10.88
N ARG A 56 -15.60 35.79 -10.54
CA ARG A 56 -15.23 37.21 -10.62
C ARG A 56 -15.31 37.73 -12.05
N GLU A 57 -15.06 36.85 -13.03
CA GLU A 57 -15.01 37.18 -14.45
C GLU A 57 -16.33 36.89 -15.18
N GLN A 58 -17.06 35.82 -14.80
CA GLN A 58 -18.22 35.30 -15.56
C GLN A 58 -19.54 35.16 -14.78
N ARG A 59 -19.64 35.66 -13.54
CA ARG A 59 -20.87 35.64 -12.69
C ARG A 59 -21.59 34.28 -12.65
N VAL A 60 -20.83 33.19 -12.48
CA VAL A 60 -21.34 31.82 -12.48
C VAL A 60 -22.00 31.48 -11.14
N ARG A 61 -23.28 31.08 -11.15
CA ARG A 61 -23.98 30.55 -9.97
C ARG A 61 -24.06 29.03 -10.04
N PHE A 62 -23.71 28.36 -8.95
CA PHE A 62 -23.81 26.90 -8.85
C PHE A 62 -24.47 26.47 -7.52
N LYS A 63 -24.98 25.24 -7.46
CA LYS A 63 -25.34 24.55 -6.22
C LYS A 63 -24.74 23.16 -6.22
N PHE A 64 -24.26 22.72 -5.07
CA PHE A 64 -23.95 21.32 -4.87
C PHE A 64 -25.22 20.53 -4.54
N ARG A 65 -25.24 19.27 -4.98
CA ARG A 65 -26.26 18.29 -4.65
C ARG A 65 -25.58 16.99 -4.27
N ALA A 66 -25.91 16.47 -3.10
CA ALA A 66 -25.40 15.19 -2.64
C ALA A 66 -25.98 14.05 -3.50
N TYR A 67 -25.14 13.07 -3.83
CA TYR A 67 -25.53 11.87 -4.55
C TYR A 67 -25.16 10.62 -3.74
N GLY A 68 -26.13 9.75 -3.48
CA GLY A 68 -25.96 8.55 -2.64
C GLY A 68 -26.77 8.63 -1.34
N ASP A 69 -26.95 7.47 -0.71
CA ASP A 69 -27.70 7.32 0.54
C ASP A 69 -26.87 7.69 1.78
N GLY A 70 -25.53 7.64 1.66
CA GLY A 70 -24.60 7.82 2.78
C GLY A 70 -24.45 6.61 3.69
N THR A 71 -25.05 5.48 3.30
CA THR A 71 -24.93 4.18 3.97
C THR A 71 -24.00 3.25 3.19
N THR A 72 -23.98 3.41 1.87
CA THR A 72 -23.12 2.68 0.94
C THR A 72 -22.36 3.66 0.06
N ASP A 73 -21.25 3.21 -0.52
CA ASP A 73 -20.53 4.04 -1.48
C ASP A 73 -21.39 4.22 -2.75
N PRO A 74 -21.55 5.46 -3.26
CA PRO A 74 -22.45 5.75 -4.35
C PRO A 74 -21.96 5.14 -5.67
N SER A 75 -22.90 4.78 -6.54
CA SER A 75 -22.57 4.37 -7.91
C SER A 75 -22.09 5.58 -8.72
N TYR A 76 -20.79 5.60 -9.02
CA TYR A 76 -20.18 6.62 -9.90
C TYR A 76 -20.72 6.54 -11.32
N ASP A 77 -21.05 5.34 -11.82
CA ASP A 77 -21.65 5.19 -13.16
C ASP A 77 -23.02 5.85 -13.21
N GLY A 78 -23.83 5.73 -12.15
CA GLY A 78 -25.10 6.45 -12.07
C GLY A 78 -24.94 7.98 -12.03
N MET A 79 -23.83 8.49 -11.48
CA MET A 79 -23.51 9.93 -11.57
C MET A 79 -23.18 10.35 -13.01
N VAL A 80 -22.37 9.54 -13.70
CA VAL A 80 -22.02 9.77 -15.12
C VAL A 80 -23.27 9.72 -16.00
N GLU A 81 -24.16 8.76 -15.77
CA GLU A 81 -25.45 8.66 -16.45
C GLU A 81 -26.33 9.90 -16.21
N ALA A 82 -26.38 10.41 -14.97
CA ALA A 82 -27.13 11.63 -14.66
C ALA A 82 -26.58 12.86 -15.40
N LEU A 83 -25.25 12.94 -15.57
CA LEU A 83 -24.59 13.99 -16.35
C LEU A 83 -24.87 13.83 -17.85
N LYS A 84 -24.78 12.59 -18.37
CA LYS A 84 -25.10 12.25 -19.77
C LYS A 84 -26.56 12.58 -20.12
N ALA A 85 -27.48 12.29 -19.20
CA ALA A 85 -28.89 12.65 -19.30
C ALA A 85 -29.18 14.15 -19.13
N LYS A 86 -28.14 14.97 -18.91
CA LYS A 86 -28.23 16.44 -18.68
C LYS A 86 -29.16 16.82 -17.52
N VAL A 87 -29.31 15.94 -16.53
CA VAL A 87 -30.06 16.22 -15.29
C VAL A 87 -29.25 17.14 -14.36
N VAL A 88 -27.92 17.12 -14.53
CA VAL A 88 -26.94 17.92 -13.80
C VAL A 88 -25.91 18.44 -14.79
N GLU A 89 -25.19 19.51 -14.41
CA GLU A 89 -24.22 20.17 -15.28
C GLU A 89 -22.77 19.83 -14.93
N GLY A 90 -22.53 19.12 -13.83
CA GLY A 90 -21.19 18.66 -13.48
C GLY A 90 -21.15 17.71 -12.31
N ILE A 91 -19.99 17.10 -12.13
CA ILE A 91 -19.69 16.20 -11.01
C ILE A 91 -18.36 16.65 -10.41
N VAL A 92 -18.32 16.74 -9.08
CA VAL A 92 -17.10 17.00 -8.32
C VAL A 92 -16.88 15.87 -7.33
N GLY A 93 -15.78 15.15 -7.52
CA GLY A 93 -15.43 14.01 -6.67
C GLY A 93 -14.21 13.26 -7.18
N ASP A 94 -13.86 12.19 -6.48
CA ASP A 94 -12.81 11.23 -6.81
C ASP A 94 -13.23 10.28 -7.95
N LEU A 95 -13.69 10.85 -9.06
CA LEU A 95 -14.11 10.10 -10.24
C LEU A 95 -12.88 9.70 -11.06
N THR A 96 -12.64 8.39 -11.18
CA THR A 96 -11.58 7.88 -12.06
C THR A 96 -11.93 8.12 -13.52
N ILE A 97 -11.00 8.75 -14.24
CA ILE A 97 -11.08 8.96 -15.68
C ILE A 97 -10.75 7.62 -16.37
N THR A 98 -11.70 7.09 -17.12
CA THR A 98 -11.55 5.85 -17.90
C THR A 98 -11.91 6.12 -19.36
N ALA A 99 -11.37 5.33 -20.29
CA ALA A 99 -11.65 5.49 -21.72
C ALA A 99 -13.16 5.41 -22.01
N GLN A 100 -13.86 4.43 -21.40
CA GLN A 100 -15.30 4.26 -21.55
C GLN A 100 -16.10 5.49 -21.09
N ARG A 101 -15.69 6.16 -20.00
CA ARG A 101 -16.39 7.37 -19.51
C ARG A 101 -16.06 8.60 -20.35
N MET A 102 -14.86 8.67 -20.94
CA MET A 102 -14.47 9.78 -21.82
C MET A 102 -15.24 9.80 -23.15
N GLU A 103 -15.79 8.67 -23.57
CA GLU A 103 -16.69 8.61 -24.73
C GLU A 103 -18.06 9.25 -24.42
N ASP A 104 -18.48 9.24 -23.16
CA ASP A 104 -19.79 9.70 -22.72
C ASP A 104 -19.79 11.14 -22.17
N ILE A 105 -18.71 11.55 -21.49
CA ILE A 105 -18.60 12.84 -20.81
C ILE A 105 -17.20 13.44 -20.94
N ASP A 106 -17.13 14.77 -20.94
CA ASP A 106 -15.87 15.50 -20.91
C ASP A 106 -15.31 15.62 -19.47
N PHE A 107 -14.00 15.55 -19.34
CA PHE A 107 -13.29 15.65 -18.06
C PHE A 107 -12.39 16.89 -18.02
N THR A 108 -12.20 17.42 -16.83
CA THR A 108 -11.15 18.41 -16.56
C THR A 108 -9.78 17.73 -16.53
N HIS A 109 -8.72 18.55 -16.54
CA HIS A 109 -7.38 18.04 -16.26
C HIS A 109 -7.34 17.34 -14.88
N PRO A 110 -6.74 16.14 -14.76
CA PRO A 110 -6.67 15.44 -13.49
C PRO A 110 -5.86 16.25 -12.48
N TYR A 111 -6.40 16.42 -11.28
CA TYR A 111 -5.72 17.10 -10.17
C TYR A 111 -4.91 16.12 -9.29
N ILE A 112 -5.13 14.81 -9.45
CA ILE A 112 -4.35 13.73 -8.84
C ILE A 112 -3.99 12.74 -9.95
N GLN A 113 -2.72 12.36 -10.00
CA GLN A 113 -2.27 11.29 -10.88
C GLN A 113 -2.60 9.93 -10.27
N SER A 114 -3.22 9.04 -11.06
CA SER A 114 -3.46 7.67 -10.65
C SER A 114 -2.17 6.84 -10.73
N THR A 115 -1.84 6.14 -9.65
CA THR A 115 -0.71 5.21 -9.60
C THR A 115 -1.22 3.84 -9.17
N LEU A 116 -0.90 2.80 -9.95
CA LEU A 116 -1.20 1.41 -9.59
C LEU A 116 -0.18 0.93 -8.56
N VAL A 117 -0.65 0.57 -7.36
CA VAL A 117 0.18 0.01 -6.29
C VAL A 117 -0.39 -1.32 -5.84
N ALA A 118 0.44 -2.37 -5.85
CA ALA A 118 0.08 -3.66 -5.29
C ALA A 118 0.33 -3.67 -3.78
N LEU A 119 -0.73 -3.81 -2.99
CA LEU A 119 -0.62 -4.01 -1.54
C LEU A 119 -0.46 -5.49 -1.26
N VAL A 120 0.71 -5.89 -0.76
CA VAL A 120 0.94 -7.27 -0.31
C VAL A 120 0.82 -7.30 1.22
N PRO A 121 -0.04 -8.15 1.80
CA PRO A 121 -0.13 -8.27 3.24
C PRO A 121 1.23 -8.68 3.80
N TYR A 122 1.69 -7.96 4.82
CA TYR A 122 2.91 -8.32 5.50
C TYR A 122 2.72 -9.65 6.23
N GLN A 123 3.36 -10.70 5.72
CA GLN A 123 3.41 -11.98 6.42
C GLN A 123 4.40 -11.84 7.58
N TYR A 124 3.88 -11.55 8.77
CA TYR A 124 4.66 -11.59 10.00
C TYR A 124 4.99 -13.05 10.32
N ALA A 125 6.10 -13.54 9.79
CA ALA A 125 6.75 -14.72 10.34
C ALA A 125 7.53 -14.24 11.57
N PRO A 126 7.13 -14.60 12.81
CA PRO A 126 7.96 -14.31 13.97
C PRO A 126 9.33 -14.90 13.69
N ARG A 127 10.36 -14.05 13.55
CA ARG A 127 11.75 -14.49 13.53
C ARG A 127 11.98 -15.11 14.90
N SER A 128 11.81 -16.42 15.00
CA SER A 128 12.20 -17.16 16.17
C SER A 128 13.67 -16.83 16.43
N GLN A 129 14.00 -16.33 17.61
CA GLN A 129 15.37 -16.06 18.06
C GLN A 129 16.11 -17.37 18.34
N ASN A 130 15.98 -18.33 17.42
CA ASN A 130 16.56 -19.65 17.54
C ASN A 130 18.01 -19.57 17.07
N LEU A 131 18.95 -19.74 17.99
CA LEU A 131 20.38 -19.87 17.70
C LEU A 131 20.67 -21.06 16.75
N TRP A 132 19.72 -21.98 16.60
CA TRP A 132 19.76 -23.07 15.63
C TRP A 132 19.71 -22.63 14.16
N ILE A 133 19.38 -21.36 13.87
CA ILE A 133 19.43 -20.82 12.51
C ILE A 133 20.86 -20.85 11.93
N PHE A 134 21.89 -20.82 12.79
CA PHE A 134 23.28 -20.99 12.37
C PHE A 134 23.60 -22.41 11.89
N LEU A 135 22.83 -23.41 12.31
CA LEU A 135 23.00 -24.81 11.87
C LEU A 135 22.18 -25.11 10.61
N GLN A 136 21.17 -24.30 10.29
CA GLN A 136 20.34 -24.42 9.09
C GLN A 136 21.10 -24.45 7.74
N PRO A 137 22.19 -23.69 7.51
CA PRO A 137 22.93 -23.74 6.25
C PRO A 137 23.73 -25.04 6.05
N PHE A 138 23.99 -25.82 7.12
CA PHE A 138 24.75 -27.06 7.03
C PHE A 138 23.81 -28.26 6.84
N SER A 139 23.97 -28.98 5.74
CA SER A 139 23.24 -30.23 5.49
C SER A 139 23.62 -31.32 6.50
N ARG A 140 22.68 -32.21 6.84
CA ARG A 140 22.91 -33.36 7.76
C ARG A 140 24.13 -34.20 7.35
N LYS A 141 24.38 -34.32 6.05
CA LYS A 141 25.55 -35.04 5.52
C LYS A 141 26.88 -34.38 5.89
N LEU A 142 26.94 -33.05 5.89
CA LEU A 142 28.13 -32.29 6.29
C LEU A 142 28.38 -32.43 7.79
N TRP A 143 27.34 -32.39 8.62
CA TRP A 143 27.46 -32.65 10.06
C TRP A 143 28.04 -34.03 10.35
N ILE A 144 27.54 -35.07 9.67
CA ILE A 144 28.09 -36.43 9.80
C ILE A 144 29.56 -36.45 9.36
N SER A 145 29.91 -35.77 8.27
CA SER A 145 31.29 -35.67 7.79
C SER A 145 32.23 -35.00 8.81
N VAL A 146 31.78 -33.94 9.49
CA VAL A 146 32.56 -33.25 10.52
C VAL A 146 32.80 -34.19 11.70
N VAL A 147 31.75 -34.83 12.23
CA VAL A 147 31.87 -35.79 13.34
C VAL A 147 32.79 -36.95 12.96
N LEU A 148 32.64 -37.49 11.76
CA LEU A 148 33.50 -38.56 11.26
C LEU A 148 34.96 -38.13 11.17
N SER A 149 35.24 -36.92 10.67
CA SER A 149 36.59 -36.37 10.61
C SER A 149 37.22 -36.25 12.00
N PHE A 150 36.46 -35.80 13.01
CA PHE A 150 36.95 -35.72 14.38
C PHE A 150 37.32 -37.10 14.96
N VAL A 151 36.48 -38.12 14.70
CA VAL A 151 36.75 -39.49 15.16
C VAL A 151 38.01 -40.06 14.50
N VAL A 152 38.16 -39.89 13.18
CA VAL A 152 39.35 -40.36 12.45
C VAL A 152 40.61 -39.70 12.99
N THR A 153 40.60 -38.37 13.19
CA THR A 153 41.74 -37.65 13.78
C THR A 153 42.06 -38.17 15.18
N GLY A 154 41.04 -38.43 16.02
CA GLY A 154 41.24 -39.02 17.35
C GLY A 154 41.91 -40.39 17.30
N ILE A 155 41.51 -41.26 16.36
CA ILE A 155 42.13 -42.58 16.17
C ILE A 155 43.59 -42.44 15.72
N VAL A 156 43.87 -41.52 14.78
CA VAL A 156 45.24 -41.28 14.31
C VAL A 156 46.13 -40.80 15.45
N ILE A 157 45.66 -39.85 16.27
CA ILE A 157 46.39 -39.38 17.44
C ILE A 157 46.62 -40.52 18.43
N PHE A 158 45.61 -41.34 18.72
CA PHE A 158 45.73 -42.48 19.62
C PHE A 158 46.78 -43.49 19.15
N ILE A 159 46.81 -43.80 17.84
CA ILE A 159 47.83 -44.70 17.26
C ILE A 159 49.21 -44.08 17.36
N LEU A 160 49.36 -42.79 17.06
CA LEU A 160 50.64 -42.08 17.17
C LEU A 160 51.14 -42.04 18.61
N GLU A 161 50.27 -41.76 19.57
CA GLU A 161 50.60 -41.76 20.99
C GLU A 161 51.03 -43.15 21.45
N HIS A 162 50.26 -44.19 21.11
CA HIS A 162 50.59 -45.55 21.49
C HIS A 162 51.87 -46.08 20.81
N THR A 163 52.11 -45.71 19.56
CA THR A 163 53.35 -46.06 18.84
C THR A 163 54.55 -45.32 19.41
N ASN A 164 54.38 -44.05 19.82
CA ASN A 164 55.42 -43.29 20.50
C ASN A 164 55.67 -43.79 21.92
N GLU A 165 54.67 -44.26 22.68
CA GLU A 165 54.87 -44.96 23.97
C GLU A 165 55.72 -46.22 23.81
N HIS A 166 55.58 -46.94 22.70
CA HIS A 166 56.43 -48.07 22.36
C HIS A 166 57.89 -47.68 22.05
N PHE A 167 58.13 -46.44 21.60
CA PHE A 167 59.47 -45.90 21.34
C PHE A 167 60.07 -45.13 22.53
N HIS A 168 59.25 -44.59 23.43
CA HIS A 168 59.68 -43.74 24.54
C HIS A 168 59.66 -44.47 25.89
N LYS A 169 60.31 -45.64 25.92
CA LYS A 169 60.85 -46.19 27.18
C LYS A 169 62.12 -45.49 27.66
N GLU A 170 62.53 -44.39 27.02
CA GLU A 170 63.55 -43.49 27.54
C GLU A 170 63.11 -42.02 27.42
N GLY A 171 62.61 -41.46 28.53
CA GLY A 171 62.82 -40.04 28.87
C GLY A 171 61.64 -39.06 28.77
N LEU A 172 60.90 -38.92 29.87
CA LEU A 172 60.00 -37.80 30.25
C LEU A 172 58.52 -37.87 29.82
N GLY A 173 57.64 -37.69 30.81
CA GLY A 173 56.22 -38.07 30.77
C GLY A 173 55.29 -37.15 29.97
N TRP A 174 54.32 -37.78 29.30
CA TRP A 174 53.22 -37.26 28.48
C TRP A 174 52.44 -36.04 29.04
N ARG A 175 52.49 -35.78 30.34
CA ARG A 175 51.82 -34.62 30.97
C ARG A 175 52.41 -33.26 30.57
N THR A 176 53.67 -33.19 30.13
CA THR A 176 54.29 -31.93 29.69
C THR A 176 54.09 -31.62 28.21
N GLN A 177 53.75 -32.62 27.37
CA GLN A 177 53.53 -32.38 25.93
C GLN A 177 52.18 -31.70 25.64
N LEU A 178 51.14 -31.98 26.43
CA LEU A 178 49.84 -31.30 26.31
C LEU A 178 49.91 -29.81 26.69
N ALA A 179 50.89 -29.40 27.51
CA ALA A 179 51.07 -28.00 27.89
C ALA A 179 51.67 -27.13 26.77
N ASN A 180 52.43 -27.72 25.82
CA ASN A 180 53.08 -26.99 24.73
C ASN A 180 52.21 -26.85 23.46
N VAL A 181 51.07 -27.53 23.39
CA VAL A 181 50.14 -27.42 22.25
C VAL A 181 49.15 -26.26 22.44
N PHE A 182 49.05 -25.70 23.65
CA PHE A 182 48.16 -24.59 24.00
C PHE A 182 48.90 -23.29 24.38
N TRP A 183 50.11 -23.07 23.85
CA TRP A 183 50.76 -21.76 23.83
C TRP A 183 51.27 -21.42 22.42
#